data_AF-A0A2V2VFB7-F1
#
_entry.id   AF-A0A2V2VFB7-F1
#
_cell.length_a   1.000
_cell.length_b   1.000
_cell.length_c   1.000
_cell.angle_alpha   90.00
_cell.angle_beta   90.00
_cell.angle_gamma   90.00
#
_symmetry.space_group_name_H-M   'P 1'
#
loop_
_entity.id
_entity.type
_entity.pdbx_description
1 polymer ?
#
loop_
_entity_poly.entity_id
_entity_poly.type
_entity_poly.pdbx_seq_one_letter_code
_entity_poly.pdbx_strand_id
1 'polypeptide(L)'
;MPPRLRPCALHLSNHLVVQELLLHAALSRQHFTPSDGQEYLKLAKHIAQLPDACAPFGAQRPSRRGFAQTPWRNVAARHVVYERMDQQRGGDLCFRGRRKVPVYYDDAVEHQRSLEHLLGPHGFRVALIGKMRCGCPVSTRAIFLLTITARNSCHDATANDDEQSERILFERALRGLANSGYIRCVAKKNMWVCGGVLARCVCLARTPRECGPEPSSRRGETEQELMLLWSSPQSFQVRRLFLPAPNRF
;
A
#
# COMPACT_ATOMS: atom_id res chain seq x y z
N MET A 1 -25.11 -21.09 -16.28
CA MET A 1 -25.08 -19.63 -16.07
C MET A 1 -24.29 -19.34 -14.81
N PRO A 2 -23.32 -18.40 -14.81
CA PRO A 2 -22.66 -18.00 -13.58
C PRO A 2 -23.68 -17.35 -12.63
N PRO A 3 -23.58 -17.58 -11.30
CA PRO A 3 -24.52 -17.03 -10.34
C PRO A 3 -24.53 -15.49 -10.39
N ARG A 4 -25.73 -14.89 -10.33
CA ARG A 4 -25.89 -13.44 -10.24
C ARG A 4 -25.22 -12.94 -8.96
N LEU A 5 -24.08 -12.27 -9.09
CA LEU A 5 -23.37 -11.64 -7.98
C LEU A 5 -24.30 -10.59 -7.35
N ARG A 6 -24.83 -10.88 -6.16
CA ARG A 6 -25.58 -9.88 -5.39
C ARG A 6 -24.57 -8.88 -4.80
N PRO A 7 -24.69 -7.58 -5.10
CA PRO A 7 -23.80 -6.59 -4.53
C PRO A 7 -24.01 -6.53 -3.00
N CYS A 8 -22.90 -6.56 -2.26
CA CYS A 8 -22.85 -6.41 -0.80
C CYS A 8 -23.18 -4.99 -0.30
N ALA A 9 -23.54 -4.06 -1.19
CA ALA A 9 -23.85 -2.67 -0.87
C ALA A 9 -24.96 -2.16 -1.80
N LEU A 10 -25.76 -1.22 -1.33
CA LEU A 10 -26.80 -0.56 -2.13
C LEU A 10 -26.19 0.19 -3.33
N HIS A 11 -25.08 0.89 -3.13
CA HIS A 11 -24.35 1.56 -4.21
C HIS A 11 -23.17 0.70 -4.72
N LEU A 12 -23.11 0.48 -6.04
CA LEU A 12 -22.11 -0.40 -6.68
C LEU A 12 -20.65 0.01 -6.39
N SER A 13 -20.34 1.30 -6.32
CA SER A 13 -18.97 1.77 -6.00
C SER A 13 -18.50 1.33 -4.61
N ASN A 14 -19.44 1.11 -3.69
CA ASN A 14 -19.15 0.75 -2.30
C ASN A 14 -18.93 -0.75 -2.15
N HIS A 15 -19.30 -1.57 -3.14
CA HIS A 15 -19.24 -3.04 -3.07
C HIS A 15 -17.86 -3.57 -2.67
N LEU A 16 -16.81 -3.11 -3.35
CA LEU A 16 -15.43 -3.53 -3.08
C LEU A 16 -14.93 -3.05 -1.70
N VAL A 17 -15.36 -1.85 -1.28
CA VAL A 17 -15.01 -1.29 0.04
C VAL A 17 -15.61 -2.16 1.15
N VAL A 18 -16.88 -2.55 1.00
CA VAL A 18 -17.57 -3.41 1.97
C VAL A 18 -16.91 -4.80 2.05
N GLN A 19 -16.55 -5.39 0.90
CA GLN A 19 -15.85 -6.68 0.87
C GLN A 19 -14.51 -6.63 1.60
N GLU A 20 -13.73 -5.57 1.39
CA GLU A 20 -12.42 -5.42 2.02
C GLU A 20 -12.55 -5.24 3.54
N LEU A 21 -13.50 -4.43 4.01
CA LEU A 21 -13.78 -4.30 5.45
C LEU A 21 -14.26 -5.61 6.09
N LEU A 22 -15.10 -6.39 5.40
CA LEU A 22 -15.55 -7.70 5.88
C LEU A 22 -14.40 -8.71 5.95
N LEU A 23 -13.46 -8.66 4.99
CA LEU A 23 -12.25 -9.48 5.02
C LEU A 23 -11.39 -9.15 6.24
N HIS A 24 -11.16 -7.86 6.52
CA HIS A 24 -10.46 -7.42 7.73
C HIS A 24 -11.18 -7.87 9.02
N ALA A 25 -12.52 -7.80 9.05
CA ALA A 25 -13.31 -8.28 10.19
C ALA A 25 -13.26 -9.81 10.36
N ALA A 26 -13.13 -10.59 9.28
CA ALA A 26 -12.98 -12.04 9.36
C ALA A 26 -11.59 -12.44 9.89
N LEU A 27 -10.56 -11.77 9.39
CA LEU A 27 -9.16 -12.01 9.77
C LEU A 27 -8.82 -11.44 11.16
N SER A 28 -9.65 -10.54 11.70
CA SER A 28 -9.50 -10.04 13.07
C SER A 28 -9.57 -11.14 14.13
N ARG A 29 -10.29 -12.24 13.86
CA ARG A 29 -10.43 -13.36 14.80
C ARG A 29 -9.13 -14.13 15.04
N GLN A 30 -8.15 -14.02 14.14
CA GLN A 30 -6.89 -14.79 14.22
C GLN A 30 -5.68 -13.92 14.58
N HIS A 31 -5.74 -12.60 14.35
CA HIS A 31 -4.56 -11.73 14.41
C HIS A 31 -4.78 -10.41 15.16
N PHE A 32 -5.94 -10.18 15.77
CA PHE A 32 -6.29 -8.89 16.37
C PHE A 32 -7.14 -9.04 17.64
N THR A 33 -7.33 -7.92 18.35
CA THR A 33 -8.27 -7.87 19.47
C THR A 33 -9.72 -8.01 18.96
N PRO A 34 -10.62 -8.71 19.69
CA PRO A 34 -12.01 -8.87 19.28
C PRO A 34 -12.76 -7.54 19.03
N SER A 35 -12.32 -6.46 19.68
CA SER A 35 -12.87 -5.11 19.52
C SER A 35 -12.63 -4.53 18.12
N ASP A 36 -11.46 -4.78 17.51
CA ASP A 36 -11.14 -4.21 16.19
C ASP A 36 -12.04 -4.80 15.10
N GLY A 37 -12.30 -6.11 15.17
CA GLY A 37 -13.20 -6.81 14.25
C GLY A 37 -14.61 -6.25 14.21
N GLN A 38 -15.14 -5.87 15.37
CA GLN A 38 -16.47 -5.27 15.47
C GLN A 38 -16.52 -3.89 14.80
N GLU A 39 -15.45 -3.11 14.88
CA GLU A 39 -15.39 -1.77 14.27
C GLU A 39 -15.33 -1.85 12.73
N TYR A 40 -14.56 -2.78 12.16
CA TYR A 40 -14.59 -3.04 10.72
C TYR A 40 -15.99 -3.47 10.26
N LEU A 41 -16.66 -4.35 11.02
CA LEU A 41 -18.01 -4.83 10.70
C LEU A 41 -19.06 -3.71 10.79
N LYS A 42 -18.99 -2.85 11.82
CA LYS A 42 -19.88 -1.69 11.98
C LYS A 42 -19.74 -0.74 10.78
N LEU A 43 -18.51 -0.42 10.37
CA LEU A 43 -18.27 0.46 9.22
C LEU A 43 -18.73 -0.19 7.91
N ALA A 44 -18.49 -1.49 7.73
CA ALA A 44 -18.96 -2.23 6.55
C ALA A 44 -20.48 -2.20 6.41
N LYS A 45 -21.22 -2.48 7.49
CA LYS A 45 -22.68 -2.43 7.52
C LYS A 45 -23.20 -1.04 7.19
N HIS A 46 -22.57 0.00 7.75
CA HIS A 46 -22.95 1.37 7.48
C HIS A 46 -22.75 1.75 6.01
N ILE A 47 -21.56 1.46 5.44
CA ILE A 47 -21.27 1.76 4.02
C ILE A 47 -22.15 0.94 3.07
N ALA A 48 -22.50 -0.29 3.43
CA ALA A 48 -23.39 -1.14 2.64
C ALA A 48 -24.79 -0.54 2.48
N GLN A 49 -25.25 0.25 3.45
CA GLN A 49 -26.57 0.89 3.47
C GLN A 49 -26.57 2.32 2.91
N LEU A 50 -25.41 2.85 2.48
CA LEU A 50 -25.37 4.19 1.89
C LEU A 50 -26.01 4.18 0.49
N PRO A 51 -26.94 5.10 0.20
CA PRO A 51 -27.55 5.23 -1.11
C PRO A 51 -26.55 5.76 -2.16
N ASP A 52 -25.56 6.54 -1.73
CA ASP A 52 -24.54 7.15 -2.58
C ASP A 52 -23.14 6.53 -2.38
N ALA A 53 -22.22 6.90 -3.26
CA ALA A 53 -20.81 6.56 -3.11
C ALA A 53 -20.24 7.10 -1.78
N CYS A 54 -19.50 6.27 -1.03
CA CYS A 54 -18.89 6.68 0.24
C CYS A 54 -17.66 7.60 0.09
N ALA A 55 -17.29 7.89 -1.16
CA ALA A 55 -16.15 8.69 -1.59
C ALA A 55 -16.05 10.10 -0.96
N PRO A 56 -17.16 10.85 -0.74
CA PRO A 56 -17.13 12.17 -0.10
C PRO A 56 -16.81 12.10 1.40
N PHE A 57 -17.21 11.02 2.07
CA PHE A 57 -17.01 10.83 3.51
C PHE A 57 -15.54 10.51 3.86
N GLY A 58 -14.81 9.89 2.92
CA GLY A 58 -13.36 9.63 3.07
C GLY A 58 -12.47 10.86 2.81
N ALA A 59 -12.97 11.89 2.11
CA ALA A 59 -12.19 13.08 1.75
C ALA A 59 -12.10 14.13 2.88
N GLN A 60 -13.00 14.06 3.87
CA GLN A 60 -12.96 14.95 5.02
C GLN A 60 -11.89 14.48 6.02
N ARG A 61 -10.77 15.21 6.11
CA ARG A 61 -9.83 15.10 7.24
C ARG A 61 -10.63 15.29 8.53
N PRO A 62 -10.42 14.46 9.57
CA PRO A 62 -11.26 14.51 10.75
C PRO A 62 -11.07 15.84 11.48
N SER A 63 -12.15 16.60 11.64
CA SER A 63 -12.32 17.38 12.86
C SER A 63 -12.46 16.36 14.01
N ARG A 64 -11.67 16.54 15.08
CA ARG A 64 -11.71 15.67 16.28
C ARG A 64 -13.07 15.65 17.00
N ARG A 65 -14.08 16.38 16.51
CA ARG A 65 -15.40 16.59 17.12
C ARG A 65 -16.55 16.05 16.26
N GLY A 66 -16.45 14.81 15.79
CA GLY A 66 -17.59 14.09 15.22
C GLY A 66 -18.44 13.44 16.32
N PHE A 67 -19.77 13.36 16.11
CA PHE A 67 -20.71 12.68 16.99
C PHE A 67 -20.20 11.29 17.40
N ALA A 68 -20.32 10.98 18.69
CA ALA A 68 -19.70 9.83 19.36
C ALA A 68 -20.10 8.45 18.80
N GLN A 69 -21.11 8.39 17.94
CA GLN A 69 -21.74 7.15 17.45
C GLN A 69 -21.43 6.83 15.98
N THR A 70 -20.61 7.61 15.28
CA THR A 70 -20.35 7.35 13.86
C THR A 70 -19.34 6.19 13.69
N PRO A 71 -19.65 5.17 12.85
CA PRO A 71 -18.73 4.05 12.55
C PRO A 71 -17.38 4.49 11.96
N TRP A 72 -17.32 5.75 11.51
CA TRP A 72 -16.14 6.44 11.00
C TRP A 72 -15.16 6.91 12.09
N ARG A 73 -15.31 6.52 13.36
CA ARG A 73 -14.32 6.86 14.40
C ARG A 73 -13.09 5.97 14.37
N ASN A 74 -13.24 4.70 13.99
CA ASN A 74 -12.12 3.77 13.96
C ASN A 74 -11.13 4.16 12.84
N VAL A 75 -9.93 4.59 13.23
CA VAL A 75 -8.91 5.09 12.29
C VAL A 75 -8.48 4.00 11.31
N ALA A 76 -8.35 2.76 11.76
CA ALA A 76 -7.92 1.64 10.93
C ALA A 76 -8.95 1.30 9.85
N ALA A 77 -10.21 1.14 10.23
CA ALA A 77 -11.32 0.85 9.32
C ALA A 77 -11.53 1.98 8.29
N ARG A 78 -11.45 3.24 8.72
CA ARG A 78 -11.49 4.38 7.79
C ARG A 78 -10.36 4.36 6.78
N HIS A 79 -9.15 3.96 7.21
CA HIS A 79 -7.98 4.00 6.34
C HIS A 79 -8.11 2.98 5.21
N VAL A 80 -8.68 1.80 5.49
CA VAL A 80 -9.05 0.80 4.47
C VAL A 80 -10.01 1.42 3.44
N VAL A 81 -11.05 2.14 3.90
CA VAL A 81 -11.99 2.83 3.00
C VAL A 81 -11.28 3.86 2.14
N TYR A 82 -10.47 4.73 2.76
CA TYR A 82 -9.75 5.79 2.05
C TYR A 82 -8.84 5.21 0.96
N GLU A 83 -8.08 4.17 1.27
CA GLU A 83 -7.18 3.51 0.32
C GLU A 83 -7.92 2.86 -0.83
N ARG A 84 -9.00 2.13 -0.54
CA ARG A 84 -9.83 1.51 -1.58
C ARG A 84 -10.43 2.57 -2.52
N MET A 85 -10.89 3.70 -1.98
CA MET A 85 -11.44 4.79 -2.78
C MET A 85 -10.37 5.49 -3.62
N ASP A 86 -9.15 5.67 -3.09
CA ASP A 86 -8.01 6.20 -3.85
C ASP A 86 -7.66 5.28 -5.02
N GLN A 87 -7.62 3.96 -4.79
CA GLN A 87 -7.41 2.96 -5.84
C GLN A 87 -8.52 3.01 -6.91
N GLN A 88 -9.79 3.15 -6.52
CA GLN A 88 -10.91 3.24 -7.47
C GLN A 88 -10.87 4.52 -8.32
N ARG A 89 -10.33 5.62 -7.81
CA ARG A 89 -10.22 6.91 -8.53
C ARG A 89 -8.99 7.01 -9.45
N GLY A 90 -8.22 5.93 -9.60
CA GLY A 90 -7.02 5.92 -10.45
C GLY A 90 -5.71 6.23 -9.72
N GLY A 91 -5.69 6.14 -8.39
CA GLY A 91 -4.47 6.23 -7.58
C GLY A 91 -4.22 7.59 -6.93
N ASP A 92 -3.00 7.74 -6.40
CA ASP A 92 -2.68 8.73 -5.38
C ASP A 92 -2.76 10.17 -5.95
N LEU A 93 -3.70 10.96 -5.40
CA LEU A 93 -3.96 12.35 -5.81
C LEU A 93 -2.75 13.28 -5.60
N CYS A 94 -1.79 12.87 -4.76
CA CYS A 94 -0.57 13.63 -4.43
C CYS A 94 0.31 13.99 -5.63
N PHE A 95 0.11 13.32 -6.77
CA PHE A 95 0.90 13.54 -7.99
C PHE A 95 0.06 14.04 -9.18
N ARG A 96 -1.15 14.58 -8.93
CA ARG A 96 -1.96 15.21 -10.01
C ARG A 96 -1.15 16.32 -10.68
N GLY A 97 -1.04 16.26 -12.01
CA GLY A 97 -0.34 17.24 -12.85
C GLY A 97 1.00 16.76 -13.41
N ARG A 98 1.56 15.63 -12.95
CA ARG A 98 2.78 15.03 -13.52
C ARG A 98 2.44 13.93 -14.51
N ARG A 99 3.20 13.86 -15.62
CA ARG A 99 3.05 12.84 -16.66
C ARG A 99 3.58 11.50 -16.15
N LYS A 100 2.72 10.72 -15.50
CA LYS A 100 3.03 9.35 -15.07
C LYS A 100 3.07 8.43 -16.28
N VAL A 101 4.14 7.67 -16.43
CA VAL A 101 4.28 6.64 -17.46
C VAL A 101 3.96 5.29 -16.81
N PRO A 102 3.29 4.35 -17.51
CA PRO A 102 3.17 2.99 -17.02
C PRO A 102 4.54 2.37 -16.71
N VAL A 103 4.54 1.38 -15.83
CA VAL A 103 5.71 0.59 -15.47
C VAL A 103 5.63 -0.74 -16.21
N TYR A 104 6.61 -1.03 -17.05
CA TYR A 104 6.75 -2.33 -17.71
C TYR A 104 7.45 -3.31 -16.77
N TYR A 105 7.27 -4.61 -16.99
CA TYR A 105 7.89 -5.64 -16.15
C TYR A 105 9.42 -5.48 -16.08
N ASP A 106 10.07 -5.22 -17.21
CA ASP A 106 11.52 -5.04 -17.27
C ASP A 106 11.96 -3.82 -16.45
N ASP A 107 11.25 -2.67 -16.56
CA ASP A 107 11.48 -1.49 -15.73
C ASP A 107 11.34 -1.82 -14.24
N ALA A 108 10.34 -2.63 -13.86
CA ALA A 108 10.13 -3.02 -12.47
C ALA A 108 11.26 -3.90 -11.93
N VAL A 109 11.85 -4.76 -12.77
CA VAL A 109 13.04 -5.56 -12.42
C VAL A 109 14.26 -4.65 -12.25
N GLU A 110 14.48 -3.70 -13.16
CA GLU A 110 15.57 -2.73 -13.03
C GLU A 110 15.41 -1.80 -11.82
N HIS A 111 14.18 -1.41 -11.50
CA HIS A 111 13.87 -0.72 -10.25
C HIS A 111 14.19 -1.57 -9.02
N GLN A 112 13.91 -2.88 -9.05
CA GLN A 112 14.29 -3.77 -7.95
C GLN A 112 15.81 -3.78 -7.77
N ARG A 113 16.58 -3.98 -8.86
CA ARG A 113 18.04 -4.00 -8.82
C ARG A 113 18.62 -2.68 -8.33
N SER A 114 18.06 -1.55 -8.79
CA SER A 114 18.47 -0.22 -8.35
C SER A 114 18.23 -0.01 -6.85
N LEU A 115 17.07 -0.43 -6.35
CA LEU A 115 16.73 -0.37 -4.92
C LEU A 115 17.64 -1.28 -4.09
N GLU A 116 17.94 -2.49 -4.57
CA GLU A 116 18.87 -3.43 -3.93
C GLU A 116 20.30 -2.88 -3.90
N HIS A 117 20.75 -2.23 -4.97
CA HIS A 117 22.07 -1.58 -5.03
C HIS A 117 22.18 -0.42 -4.05
N LEU A 118 21.15 0.43 -3.96
CA LEU A 118 21.15 1.61 -3.09
C LEU A 118 20.95 1.27 -1.62
N LEU A 119 20.13 0.26 -1.30
CA LEU A 119 19.75 -0.06 0.07
C LEU A 119 20.48 -1.28 0.65
N GLY A 120 20.93 -2.20 -0.21
CA GLY A 120 21.61 -3.44 0.17
C GLY A 120 22.85 -3.23 1.05
N PRO A 121 23.76 -2.29 0.74
CA PRO A 121 24.92 -1.98 1.59
C PRO A 121 24.55 -1.55 3.01
N HIS A 122 23.31 -1.11 3.23
CA HIS A 122 22.78 -0.69 4.53
C HIS A 122 21.95 -1.79 5.22
N GLY A 123 22.01 -3.03 4.73
CA GLY A 123 21.35 -4.19 5.31
C GLY A 123 19.86 -4.28 4.98
N PHE A 124 19.36 -3.55 3.97
CA PHE A 124 17.97 -3.70 3.54
C PHE A 124 17.83 -4.77 2.46
N ARG A 125 16.66 -5.41 2.43
CA ARG A 125 16.23 -6.30 1.36
C ARG A 125 15.00 -5.73 0.69
N VAL A 126 14.90 -5.97 -0.62
CA VAL A 126 13.81 -5.50 -1.47
C VAL A 126 13.24 -6.67 -2.24
N ALA A 127 11.94 -6.67 -2.50
CA ALA A 127 11.30 -7.65 -3.37
C ALA A 127 10.15 -7.02 -4.15
N LEU A 128 10.10 -7.24 -5.46
CA LEU A 128 8.92 -6.94 -6.27
C LEU A 128 7.74 -7.81 -5.83
N ILE A 129 6.59 -7.19 -5.63
CA ILE A 129 5.32 -7.82 -5.23
C ILE A 129 4.18 -7.26 -6.09
N GLY A 130 2.94 -7.64 -5.76
CA GLY A 130 1.76 -7.28 -6.54
C GLY A 130 1.69 -8.00 -7.88
N LYS A 131 0.83 -7.47 -8.77
CA LYS A 131 0.50 -8.09 -10.06
C LYS A 131 1.70 -8.29 -10.98
N MET A 132 2.71 -7.42 -10.92
CA MET A 132 3.90 -7.53 -11.76
C MET A 132 4.73 -8.75 -11.39
N ARG A 133 4.82 -9.12 -10.11
CA ARG A 133 5.43 -10.39 -9.69
C ARG A 133 4.67 -11.61 -10.25
N CYS A 134 3.36 -11.50 -10.43
CA CYS A 134 2.53 -12.56 -11.04
C CYS A 134 2.59 -12.59 -12.57
N GLY A 135 3.51 -11.86 -13.20
CA GLY A 135 3.69 -11.86 -14.66
C GLY A 135 2.82 -10.83 -15.40
N CYS A 136 2.22 -9.86 -14.70
CA CYS A 136 1.55 -8.73 -15.37
C CYS A 136 2.59 -7.89 -16.13
N PRO A 137 2.51 -7.80 -17.47
CA PRO A 137 3.57 -7.18 -18.28
C PRO A 137 3.63 -5.65 -18.11
N VAL A 138 2.51 -5.03 -17.74
CA VAL A 138 2.37 -3.57 -17.58
C VAL A 138 1.48 -3.26 -16.37
N SER A 139 1.84 -2.25 -15.59
CA SER A 139 1.04 -1.74 -14.47
C SER A 139 1.12 -0.21 -14.41
N THR A 140 0.16 0.41 -13.71
CA THR A 140 0.23 1.85 -13.42
C THR A 140 1.31 2.21 -12.40
N ARG A 141 1.74 1.22 -11.60
CA ARG A 141 2.84 1.32 -10.63
C ARG A 141 3.48 -0.03 -10.37
N ALA A 142 4.76 -0.04 -9.99
CA ALA A 142 5.40 -1.22 -9.40
C ALA A 142 5.32 -1.15 -7.86
N ILE A 143 5.21 -2.31 -7.22
CA ILE A 143 5.06 -2.42 -5.76
C ILE A 143 6.25 -3.23 -5.22
N PHE A 144 6.96 -2.66 -4.26
CA PHE A 144 8.11 -3.29 -3.62
C PHE A 144 7.88 -3.45 -2.13
N LEU A 145 8.30 -4.60 -1.60
CA LEU A 145 8.34 -4.89 -0.18
C LEU A 145 9.78 -4.72 0.32
N LEU A 146 9.96 -3.90 1.35
CA LEU A 146 11.24 -3.63 2.00
C LEU A 146 11.27 -4.31 3.38
N THR A 147 12.45 -4.76 3.77
CA THR A 147 12.74 -5.22 5.14
C THR A 147 14.22 -5.01 5.45
N ILE A 148 14.63 -5.28 6.69
CA ILE A 148 16.03 -5.34 7.09
C ILE A 148 16.50 -6.81 7.18
N THR A 149 17.73 -7.12 6.78
CA THR A 149 18.36 -8.39 7.15
C THR A 149 18.39 -8.48 8.67
N ALA A 150 17.92 -9.59 9.24
CA ALA A 150 17.87 -9.79 10.68
C ALA A 150 19.21 -9.38 11.31
N ARG A 151 19.18 -8.34 12.16
CA ARG A 151 20.30 -8.05 13.04
C ARG A 151 20.37 -9.20 14.03
N ASN A 152 21.54 -9.80 14.17
CA ASN A 152 21.83 -10.68 15.29
C ASN A 152 21.83 -9.82 16.57
N SER A 153 20.66 -9.48 17.10
CA SER A 153 20.55 -8.80 18.39
C SER A 153 19.63 -9.60 19.28
N CYS A 154 20.26 -10.44 20.09
CA CYS A 154 19.73 -11.03 21.29
C CYS A 154 19.48 -9.91 22.31
N HIS A 155 18.34 -9.23 22.26
CA HIS A 155 17.90 -8.37 23.36
C HIS A 155 16.38 -8.34 23.44
N ASP A 156 15.88 -8.51 24.67
CA ASP A 156 14.50 -8.37 25.11
C ASP A 156 13.99 -6.93 24.90
N ALA A 157 13.75 -6.53 23.65
CA ALA A 157 13.05 -5.29 23.34
C ALA A 157 11.54 -5.53 23.48
N THR A 158 10.85 -4.62 24.15
CA THR A 158 9.39 -4.67 24.24
C THR A 158 8.78 -4.36 22.86
N ALA A 159 7.64 -4.97 22.54
CA ALA A 159 7.01 -4.87 21.21
C ALA A 159 6.79 -3.43 20.70
N ASN A 160 6.70 -2.45 21.60
CA ASN A 160 6.50 -1.04 21.25
C ASN A 160 7.80 -0.36 20.74
N ASP A 161 8.95 -0.76 21.30
CA ASP A 161 10.26 -0.24 20.87
C ASP A 161 10.64 -0.75 19.49
N ASP A 162 10.24 -1.98 19.17
CA ASP A 162 10.45 -2.61 17.87
C ASP A 162 9.63 -1.91 16.77
N GLU A 163 8.34 -1.63 17.00
CA GLU A 163 7.52 -0.90 16.03
C GLU A 163 8.07 0.51 15.74
N GLN A 164 8.53 1.21 16.78
CA GLN A 164 9.11 2.54 16.63
C GLN A 164 10.45 2.48 15.90
N SER A 165 11.27 1.46 16.17
CA SER A 165 12.53 1.20 15.49
C SER A 165 12.33 0.87 14.00
N GLU A 166 11.34 0.05 13.68
CA GLU A 166 10.99 -0.31 12.30
C GLU A 166 10.52 0.90 11.48
N ARG A 167 9.71 1.79 12.09
CA ARG A 167 9.32 3.05 11.45
C ARG A 167 10.55 3.90 11.15
N ILE A 168 11.47 4.05 12.10
CA ILE A 168 12.71 4.82 11.90
C ILE A 168 13.54 4.23 10.77
N LEU A 169 13.66 2.91 10.67
CA LEU A 169 14.39 2.24 9.60
C LEU A 169 13.77 2.50 8.23
N PHE A 170 12.44 2.40 8.11
CA PHE A 170 11.74 2.69 6.87
C PHE A 170 11.91 4.16 6.48
N GLU A 171 11.80 5.09 7.42
CA GLU A 171 12.03 6.51 7.15
C GLU A 171 13.45 6.82 6.71
N ARG A 172 14.46 6.16 7.30
CA ARG A 172 15.86 6.27 6.90
C ARG A 172 16.08 5.77 5.47
N ALA A 173 15.51 4.63 5.11
CA ALA A 173 15.58 4.11 3.74
C ALA A 173 14.98 5.11 2.74
N LEU A 174 13.79 5.64 3.03
CA LEU A 174 13.15 6.65 2.16
C LEU A 174 13.97 7.92 2.04
N ARG A 175 14.57 8.41 3.14
CA ARG A 175 15.44 9.58 3.11
C ARG A 175 16.72 9.33 2.31
N GLY A 176 17.32 8.14 2.43
CA GLY A 176 18.48 7.72 1.65
C GLY A 176 18.19 7.73 0.15
N LEU A 177 17.06 7.15 -0.27
CA LEU A 177 16.62 7.14 -1.67
C LEU A 177 16.28 8.52 -2.23
N ALA A 178 15.77 9.43 -1.39
CA ALA A 178 15.55 10.82 -1.78
C ALA A 178 16.88 11.57 -1.94
N ASN A 179 17.81 11.38 -1.01
CA ASN A 179 19.13 12.01 -1.02
C ASN A 179 20.02 11.51 -2.17
N SER A 180 19.87 10.25 -2.60
CA SER A 180 20.56 9.72 -3.79
C SER A 180 19.99 10.26 -5.11
N GLY A 181 18.89 11.02 -5.07
CA GLY A 181 18.20 11.53 -6.25
C GLY A 181 17.39 10.46 -7.01
N TYR A 182 17.31 9.23 -6.49
CA TYR A 182 16.53 8.15 -7.08
C TYR A 182 15.02 8.42 -6.99
N ILE A 183 14.55 8.85 -5.81
CA ILE A 183 13.17 9.31 -5.61
C ILE A 183 13.11 10.83 -5.65
N ARG A 184 12.21 11.38 -6.45
CA ARG A 184 11.99 12.83 -6.51
C ARG A 184 10.92 13.34 -5.57
N CYS A 185 9.86 12.57 -5.38
CA CYS A 185 8.72 12.98 -4.56
C CYS A 185 8.20 11.79 -3.77
N VAL A 186 7.80 12.04 -2.53
CA VAL A 186 7.38 11.03 -1.55
C VAL A 186 6.01 11.43 -1.00
N ALA A 187 5.03 10.57 -1.16
CA ALA A 187 3.74 10.64 -0.47
C ALA A 187 3.68 9.48 0.54
N LYS A 188 3.81 9.77 1.83
CA LYS A 188 3.75 8.77 2.90
C LYS A 188 2.30 8.54 3.37
N LYS A 189 1.92 7.28 3.56
CA LYS A 189 0.63 6.86 4.13
C LYS A 189 0.85 5.61 5.02
N ASN A 190 -0.04 5.35 5.97
CA ASN A 190 0.05 4.16 6.83
C ASN A 190 -1.05 3.17 6.45
N MET A 191 -0.72 2.07 5.78
CA MET A 191 -1.70 1.08 5.33
C MET A 191 -1.98 0.06 6.43
N TRP A 192 -3.23 -0.11 6.82
CA TRP A 192 -3.62 -1.18 7.75
C TRP A 192 -3.78 -2.49 6.98
N VAL A 193 -3.01 -3.53 7.33
CA VAL A 193 -3.09 -4.85 6.70
C VAL A 193 -3.27 -5.90 7.80
N CYS A 194 -3.78 -7.07 7.44
CA CYS A 194 -3.95 -8.18 8.38
C CYS A 194 -2.63 -8.47 9.11
N GLY A 195 -2.59 -8.28 10.44
CA GLY A 195 -1.37 -8.35 11.25
C GLY A 195 -0.64 -7.02 11.50
N GLY A 196 -1.27 -5.85 11.31
CA GLY A 196 -0.78 -4.57 11.85
C GLY A 196 -0.70 -3.40 10.85
N VAL A 197 -0.19 -2.27 11.31
CA VAL A 197 0.05 -1.09 10.46
C VAL A 197 1.30 -1.31 9.62
N LEU A 198 1.11 -1.38 8.31
CA LEU A 198 2.19 -1.33 7.33
C LEU A 198 2.50 0.11 6.94
N ALA A 199 3.72 0.55 7.21
CA ALA A 199 4.19 1.79 6.65
C ALA A 199 4.26 1.67 5.11
N ARG A 200 3.62 2.62 4.42
CA ARG A 200 3.56 2.70 2.96
C ARG A 200 4.11 4.04 2.49
N CYS A 201 4.82 4.01 1.38
CA CYS A 201 5.20 5.19 0.64
C CYS A 201 4.81 5.01 -0.82
N VAL A 202 4.19 6.02 -1.42
CA VAL A 202 4.09 6.14 -2.88
C VAL A 202 5.06 7.20 -3.32
N CYS A 203 5.88 6.90 -4.30
CA CYS A 203 6.92 7.80 -4.77
C CYS A 203 7.01 7.82 -6.30
N LEU A 204 7.60 8.90 -6.82
CA LEU A 204 8.00 9.00 -8.21
C LEU A 204 9.50 8.75 -8.30
N ALA A 205 9.87 7.69 -9.02
CA ALA A 205 11.25 7.36 -9.33
C ALA A 205 11.54 7.68 -10.80
N ARG A 206 12.80 7.98 -11.09
CA ARG A 206 13.25 8.12 -12.48
C ARG A 206 13.22 6.75 -13.15
N THR A 207 12.72 6.68 -14.39
CA THR A 207 12.79 5.46 -15.19
C THR A 207 14.25 4.97 -15.29
N PRO A 208 14.53 3.68 -15.02
CA PRO A 208 15.87 3.11 -15.20
C PRO A 208 16.27 3.27 -16.66
N ARG A 209 17.38 3.97 -16.92
CA ARG A 209 17.87 4.16 -18.29
C ARG A 209 18.84 3.05 -18.61
N GLU A 210 18.35 1.97 -19.20
CA GLU A 210 19.17 1.05 -20.01
C GLU A 210 18.24 0.10 -20.81
N CYS A 211 18.52 -0.04 -22.11
CA CYS A 211 17.96 -0.97 -23.10
C CYS A 211 16.63 -0.62 -23.80
N GLY A 212 16.75 0.04 -24.96
CA GLY A 212 15.74 0.02 -26.04
C GLY A 212 15.93 1.15 -27.06
N PRO A 213 15.68 0.94 -28.37
CA PRO A 213 15.77 2.01 -29.36
C PRO A 213 14.73 3.09 -29.01
N GLU A 214 15.22 4.29 -28.72
CA GLU A 214 14.42 5.47 -28.41
C GLU A 214 13.35 5.71 -29.50
N PRO A 215 12.04 5.71 -29.17
CA PRO A 215 11.08 6.37 -30.03
C PRO A 215 11.37 7.87 -29.91
N SER A 216 12.14 8.38 -30.88
CA SER A 216 12.48 9.79 -31.06
C SER A 216 11.29 10.70 -30.74
N SER A 217 11.30 11.38 -29.58
CA SER A 217 10.56 12.62 -29.25
C SER A 217 10.19 12.86 -27.77
N ARG A 218 10.95 12.40 -26.75
CA ARG A 218 10.63 12.79 -25.36
C ARG A 218 11.78 13.46 -24.63
N ARG A 219 11.96 14.77 -24.93
CA ARG A 219 12.56 15.75 -24.01
C ARG A 219 11.75 15.78 -22.72
N GLY A 220 12.13 14.99 -21.73
CA GLY A 220 11.59 15.01 -20.38
C GLY A 220 11.92 13.72 -19.66
N GLU A 221 12.49 13.82 -18.45
CA GLU A 221 12.65 12.65 -17.59
C GLU A 221 11.28 12.03 -17.31
N THR A 222 11.08 10.81 -17.78
CA THR A 222 9.86 10.05 -17.48
C THR A 222 9.93 9.57 -16.03
N GLU A 223 8.86 9.84 -15.29
CA GLU A 223 8.74 9.44 -13.89
C GLU A 223 7.75 8.27 -13.80
N GLN A 224 8.16 7.23 -13.09
CA GLN A 224 7.37 6.04 -12.83
C GLN A 224 6.93 6.01 -11.38
N GLU A 225 5.66 5.65 -11.17
CA GLU A 225 5.10 5.56 -9.83
C GLU A 225 5.50 4.22 -9.20
N LEU A 226 6.13 4.31 -8.02
CA LEU A 226 6.49 3.15 -7.21
C LEU A 226 5.71 3.19 -5.89
N MET A 227 5.36 2.02 -5.37
CA MET A 227 4.86 1.86 -4.01
C MET A 227 5.86 1.03 -3.20
N LEU A 228 6.35 1.59 -2.10
CA LEU A 228 7.25 0.92 -1.17
C LEU A 228 6.45 0.58 0.09
N LEU A 229 6.44 -0.70 0.47
CA LEU A 229 5.83 -1.22 1.69
C LEU A 229 6.92 -1.70 2.62
N TRP A 230 6.82 -1.42 3.91
CA TRP A 230 7.70 -2.04 4.91
C TRP A 230 7.22 -3.45 5.26
N SER A 231 8.07 -4.28 5.85
CA SER A 231 7.70 -5.52 6.53
C SER A 231 8.74 -5.82 7.59
N SER A 232 8.28 -6.32 8.74
CA SER A 232 9.18 -6.92 9.71
C SER A 232 9.92 -8.11 9.09
N PRO A 233 11.18 -8.40 9.49
CA PRO A 233 11.97 -9.49 8.94
C PRO A 233 11.28 -10.85 9.06
N GLN A 234 10.60 -11.08 10.19
CA GLN A 234 9.89 -12.32 10.51
C GLN A 234 8.70 -12.57 9.57
N SER A 235 8.00 -11.50 9.18
CA SER A 235 6.84 -11.58 8.28
C SER A 235 7.22 -11.44 6.80
N PHE A 236 8.47 -11.18 6.47
CA PHE A 236 8.85 -10.77 5.12
C PHE A 236 8.51 -11.83 4.07
N GLN A 237 8.90 -13.09 4.26
CA GLN A 237 8.61 -14.13 3.27
C GLN A 237 7.12 -14.43 3.13
N VAL A 238 6.39 -14.40 4.26
CA VAL A 238 4.94 -14.59 4.29
C VAL A 238 4.25 -13.45 3.52
N ARG A 239 4.55 -12.19 3.85
CA ARG A 239 3.97 -11.03 3.15
C ARG A 239 4.38 -10.96 1.70
N ARG A 240 5.62 -11.36 1.37
CA ARG A 240 6.07 -11.52 0.00
C ARG A 240 5.15 -12.49 -0.73
N LEU A 241 4.74 -13.61 -0.14
CA LEU A 241 3.83 -14.60 -0.75
C LEU A 241 2.37 -14.14 -0.87
N PHE A 242 1.85 -13.37 0.09
CA PHE A 242 0.42 -12.98 0.14
C PHE A 242 0.09 -11.62 -0.52
N LEU A 243 1.03 -10.68 -0.58
CA LEU A 243 0.85 -9.40 -1.30
C LEU A 243 0.93 -9.43 -2.85
N PRO A 244 1.32 -10.52 -3.56
CA PRO A 244 1.25 -10.60 -5.01
C PRO A 244 -0.11 -11.05 -5.54
N ALA A 245 -0.94 -11.66 -4.70
CA ALA A 245 -2.20 -12.25 -5.11
C ALA A 245 -3.15 -11.20 -5.72
N PRO A 246 -3.72 -11.41 -6.93
CA PRO A 246 -5.00 -10.78 -7.26
C PRO A 246 -6.00 -11.12 -6.15
N ASN A 247 -7.00 -10.26 -5.89
CA ASN A 247 -8.05 -10.39 -4.86
C ASN A 247 -8.86 -11.72 -4.86
N ARG A 248 -8.47 -12.71 -5.66
CA ARG A 248 -9.05 -14.05 -5.80
C ARG A 248 -7.94 -15.12 -5.80
N PHE A 249 -7.19 -15.22 -4.71
CA PHE A 249 -6.36 -16.39 -4.40
C PHE A 249 -7.02 -17.19 -3.29
#